data_AF-A0A2V6P4X1-F1
#
_entry.id   AF-A0A2V6P4X1-F1
#
_cell.length_a   1.000
_cell.length_b   1.000
_cell.length_c   1.000
_cell.angle_alpha   90.00
_cell.angle_beta   90.00
_cell.angle_gamma   90.00
#
_symmetry.space_group_name_H-M   'P 1'
#
loop_
_entity.id
_entity.type
_entity.pdbx_description
1 polymer ?
#
loop_
_entity_poly.entity_id
_entity_poly.type
_entity_poly.pdbx_seq_one_letter_code
_entity_poly.pdbx_strand_id
1 'polypeptide(L)'
;MIRAPLQLAVLIFLAFISSSFAYGPLGHEIVGAIADRKLAGTPTAEKIKTLLDGIPLERASLIADDIKSWDKNGPDDRRGIHFPAHPEIEQQLHDFWKANPPSPEASDSTPSHHWMHYTDVPVLDAEKYGDGKTGRGNWDVVHTIPYCIGVLRGEIAEDNPRKITKTIAVILLAHCVG
;
A
#
# COMPACT_ATOMS: atom_id res chain seq x y z
N MET A 1 -11.76 5.47 -51.39
CA MET A 1 -10.54 6.01 -50.73
C MET A 1 -10.88 6.75 -49.40
N ILE A 2 -11.62 6.13 -48.46
CA ILE A 2 -12.03 6.79 -47.19
C ILE A 2 -11.77 5.88 -45.97
N ARG A 3 -10.91 4.86 -46.08
CA ARG A 3 -10.58 3.97 -44.96
C ARG A 3 -9.46 4.50 -44.05
N ALA A 4 -8.50 5.23 -44.62
CA ALA A 4 -7.36 5.77 -43.88
C ALA A 4 -7.71 6.79 -42.77
N PRO A 5 -8.64 7.77 -42.95
CA PRO A 5 -8.90 8.77 -41.91
C PRO A 5 -9.66 8.18 -40.70
N LEU A 6 -10.50 7.17 -40.92
CA LEU A 6 -11.24 6.50 -39.84
C LEU A 6 -10.31 5.62 -38.98
N GLN A 7 -9.33 4.95 -39.60
CA GLN A 7 -8.33 4.15 -38.89
C GLN A 7 -7.39 5.02 -38.05
N LEU A 8 -7.01 6.20 -38.55
CA LEU A 8 -6.18 7.16 -37.82
C LEU A 8 -6.94 7.79 -36.64
N ALA A 9 -8.23 8.09 -36.80
CA ALA A 9 -9.08 8.60 -35.72
C ALA A 9 -9.25 7.59 -34.57
N VAL A 10 -9.37 6.29 -34.87
CA VAL A 10 -9.45 5.22 -33.86
C VAL A 10 -8.11 5.05 -33.11
N LEU A 11 -6.97 5.15 -33.81
CA LEU A 11 -5.63 5.10 -33.19
C LEU A 11 -5.36 6.29 -32.26
N ILE A 12 -5.81 7.50 -32.62
CA ILE A 12 -5.70 8.69 -31.76
C ILE A 12 -6.61 8.58 -30.53
N PHE A 13 -7.82 8.01 -30.69
CA PHE A 13 -8.75 7.80 -29.57
C PHE A 13 -8.22 6.78 -28.54
N LEU A 14 -7.49 5.75 -28.99
CA LEU A 14 -6.79 4.79 -28.12
C LEU A 14 -5.56 5.38 -27.41
N ALA A 15 -4.98 6.48 -27.91
CA ALA A 15 -3.84 7.15 -27.28
C ALA A 15 -4.25 8.06 -26.10
N PHE A 16 -5.54 8.33 -25.92
CA PHE A 16 -6.11 9.08 -24.78
C PHE A 16 -6.70 8.16 -23.70
N ILE A 17 -6.28 6.90 -23.63
CA ILE A 17 -6.48 6.11 -22.41
C ILE A 17 -5.63 6.78 -21.33
N SER A 18 -6.30 7.54 -20.47
CA SER A 18 -5.74 8.23 -19.31
C SER A 18 -4.65 7.38 -18.68
N SER A 19 -3.40 7.86 -18.73
CA SER A 19 -2.34 7.27 -17.93
C SER A 19 -2.79 7.40 -16.46
N SER A 20 -3.23 6.30 -15.85
CA SER A 20 -3.30 6.24 -14.40
C SER A 20 -1.84 6.25 -13.94
N PHE A 21 -1.31 7.44 -13.65
CA PHE A 21 -0.02 7.53 -13.01
C PHE A 21 -0.21 6.97 -11.60
N ALA A 22 0.14 5.70 -11.43
CA ALA A 22 0.40 5.18 -10.10
C ALA A 22 1.43 6.12 -9.46
N TYR A 23 1.21 6.48 -8.21
CA TYR A 23 2.13 7.36 -7.51
C TYR A 23 3.50 6.66 -7.43
N GLY A 24 4.54 7.38 -7.86
CA GLY A 24 5.91 7.00 -7.54
C GLY A 24 6.28 7.48 -6.13
N PRO A 25 7.53 7.27 -5.69
CA PRO A 25 7.98 7.68 -4.36
C PRO A 25 7.64 9.14 -4.01
N LEU A 26 7.91 10.08 -4.93
CA LEU A 26 7.59 11.49 -4.74
C LEU A 26 6.08 11.76 -4.52
N GLY A 27 5.22 10.97 -5.16
CA GLY A 27 3.77 11.08 -5.00
C GLY A 27 3.33 10.75 -3.58
N HIS A 28 3.75 9.57 -3.10
CA HIS A 28 3.49 9.12 -1.73
C HIS A 28 4.05 10.11 -0.70
N GLU A 29 5.28 10.59 -0.90
CA GLU A 29 5.91 11.59 -0.01
C GLU A 29 5.10 12.89 0.04
N ILE A 30 4.64 13.41 -1.11
CA ILE A 30 3.83 14.63 -1.16
C ILE A 30 2.51 14.45 -0.40
N VAL A 31 1.80 13.32 -0.60
CA VAL A 31 0.55 13.06 0.11
C VAL A 31 0.79 12.91 1.62
N GLY A 32 1.84 12.19 2.01
CA GLY A 32 2.28 12.06 3.40
C GLY A 32 2.59 13.41 4.04
N ALA A 33 3.37 14.27 3.37
CA ALA A 33 3.72 15.60 3.85
C ALA A 33 2.49 16.53 3.96
N ILE A 34 1.50 16.40 3.06
CA ILE A 34 0.23 17.11 3.18
C ILE A 34 -0.53 16.62 4.43
N ALA A 35 -0.54 15.31 4.69
CA ALA A 35 -1.17 14.74 5.89
C ALA A 35 -0.50 15.24 7.18
N ASP A 36 0.83 15.24 7.24
CA ASP A 36 1.59 15.80 8.38
C ASP A 36 1.16 17.25 8.66
N ARG A 37 1.10 18.09 7.63
CA ARG A 37 0.69 19.50 7.77
C ARG A 37 -0.77 19.66 8.20
N LYS A 38 -1.67 18.81 7.71
CA LYS A 38 -3.09 18.86 8.08
C LYS A 38 -3.33 18.41 9.51
N LEU A 39 -2.50 17.53 10.04
CA LEU A 39 -2.62 17.00 11.40
C LEU A 39 -1.84 17.81 12.43
N ALA A 40 -0.92 18.68 12.00
CA ALA A 40 -0.09 19.50 12.89
C ALA A 40 -0.91 20.22 13.97
N GLY A 41 -0.45 20.11 15.23
CA GLY A 41 -1.11 20.72 16.39
C GLY A 41 -2.35 19.99 16.90
N THR A 42 -2.70 18.84 16.33
CA THR A 42 -3.81 18.00 16.82
C THR A 42 -3.32 16.89 17.75
N PRO A 43 -4.17 16.39 18.68
CA PRO A 43 -3.85 15.19 19.45
C PRO A 43 -3.59 13.94 18.59
N THR A 44 -4.13 13.91 17.36
CA THR A 44 -3.90 12.82 16.41
C THR A 44 -2.46 12.80 15.91
N ALA A 45 -1.87 13.97 15.65
CA ALA A 45 -0.46 14.05 15.25
C ALA A 45 0.48 13.50 16.33
N GLU A 46 0.23 13.80 17.61
CA GLU A 46 1.05 13.25 18.72
C GLU A 46 0.93 11.73 18.81
N LYS A 47 -0.28 11.18 18.64
CA LYS A 47 -0.46 9.71 18.62
C LYS A 47 0.28 9.05 17.46
N ILE A 48 0.20 9.64 16.27
CA ILE A 48 0.92 9.13 15.09
C ILE A 48 2.43 9.22 15.31
N LYS A 49 2.92 10.35 15.84
CA LYS A 49 4.33 10.53 16.17
C LYS A 49 4.82 9.48 17.17
N THR A 50 4.03 9.13 18.17
CA THR A 50 4.36 8.04 19.10
C THR A 50 4.38 6.68 18.38
N LEU A 51 3.38 6.36 17.57
CA LEU A 51 3.30 5.08 16.85
C LEU A 51 4.42 4.90 15.83
N LEU A 52 4.85 5.98 15.19
CA LEU A 52 5.88 5.99 14.15
C LEU A 52 7.28 6.33 14.70
N ASP A 53 7.45 6.41 16.01
CA ASP A 53 8.73 6.76 16.65
C ASP A 53 9.38 8.02 16.03
N GLY A 54 8.55 9.03 15.77
CA GLY A 54 8.98 10.29 15.17
C GLY A 54 9.19 10.28 13.65
N ILE A 55 9.05 9.15 12.95
CA ILE A 55 9.06 9.13 11.48
C ILE A 55 7.85 9.93 10.97
N PRO A 56 8.05 10.96 10.10
CA PRO A 56 6.94 11.72 9.52
C PRO A 56 6.14 10.87 8.53
N LEU A 57 4.86 11.20 8.31
CA LEU A 57 4.02 10.50 7.32
C LEU A 57 4.60 10.59 5.91
N GLU A 58 5.28 11.70 5.59
CA GLU A 58 6.10 11.83 4.37
C GLU A 58 7.02 10.61 4.14
N ARG A 59 7.83 10.23 5.15
CA ARG A 59 8.76 9.09 5.04
C ARG A 59 8.05 7.75 5.22
N ALA A 60 7.07 7.68 6.12
CA ALA A 60 6.34 6.45 6.42
C ALA A 60 5.58 5.92 5.19
N SER A 61 5.12 6.82 4.31
CA SER A 61 4.42 6.50 3.07
C SER A 61 5.21 5.60 2.10
N LEU A 62 6.54 5.55 2.23
CA LEU A 62 7.41 4.73 1.37
C LEU A 62 7.75 3.36 1.96
N ILE A 63 7.53 3.16 3.26
CA ILE A 63 8.04 1.98 3.98
C ILE A 63 7.46 0.68 3.42
N ALA A 64 6.18 0.68 3.00
CA ALA A 64 5.55 -0.51 2.40
C ALA A 64 6.26 -0.95 1.10
N ASP A 65 6.78 0.00 0.32
CA ASP A 65 7.59 -0.33 -0.86
C ASP A 65 9.04 -0.68 -0.49
N ASP A 66 9.62 -0.02 0.52
CA ASP A 66 10.99 -0.30 0.97
C ASP A 66 11.19 -1.76 1.38
N ILE A 67 10.21 -2.36 2.06
CA ILE A 67 10.30 -3.75 2.52
C ILE A 67 10.23 -4.76 1.37
N LYS A 68 9.87 -4.35 0.15
CA LYS A 68 10.01 -5.19 -1.06
C LYS A 68 11.49 -5.48 -1.38
N SER A 69 12.41 -4.65 -0.88
CA SER A 69 13.86 -4.92 -0.98
C SER A 69 14.26 -6.24 -0.29
N TRP A 70 13.45 -6.75 0.64
CA TRP A 70 13.67 -8.00 1.36
C TRP A 70 13.20 -9.23 0.58
N ASP A 71 12.39 -9.08 -0.47
CA ASP A 71 11.68 -10.20 -1.09
C ASP A 71 12.59 -11.31 -1.64
N LYS A 72 13.81 -10.95 -2.02
CA LYS A 72 14.77 -11.91 -2.58
C LYS A 72 15.46 -12.77 -1.53
N ASN A 73 15.81 -12.19 -0.37
CA ASN A 73 16.72 -12.82 0.59
C ASN A 73 16.20 -12.83 2.04
N GLY A 74 14.99 -12.32 2.25
CA GLY A 74 14.37 -12.17 3.56
C GLY A 74 14.77 -10.87 4.28
N PRO A 75 14.07 -10.56 5.38
CA PRO A 75 14.23 -9.31 6.12
C PRO A 75 15.55 -9.22 6.89
N ASP A 76 16.29 -10.32 7.04
CA ASP A 76 17.58 -10.31 7.74
C ASP A 76 18.77 -10.01 6.77
N ASP A 77 18.53 -9.83 5.46
CA ASP A 77 19.58 -9.48 4.49
C ASP A 77 19.96 -8.00 4.57
N ARG A 78 21.19 -7.74 5.03
CA ARG A 78 21.79 -6.40 5.18
C ARG A 78 21.79 -5.52 3.92
N ARG A 79 21.55 -6.08 2.73
CA ARG A 79 21.44 -5.32 1.47
C ARG A 79 20.07 -4.69 1.27
N GLY A 80 19.07 -5.13 2.04
CA GLY A 80 17.74 -4.53 2.07
C GLY A 80 17.75 -3.16 2.75
N ILE A 81 16.61 -2.49 2.70
CA ILE A 81 16.39 -1.25 3.45
C ILE A 81 16.06 -1.62 4.90
N HIS A 82 16.75 -0.99 5.85
CA HIS A 82 16.60 -1.24 7.28
C HIS A 82 16.35 0.06 8.04
N PHE A 83 15.78 -0.06 9.24
CA PHE A 83 15.39 1.07 10.09
C PHE A 83 16.13 1.01 11.44
N PRO A 84 17.47 1.07 11.46
CA PRO A 84 18.26 0.83 12.67
C PRO A 84 18.06 1.90 13.75
N ALA A 85 17.56 3.09 13.37
CA ALA A 85 17.18 4.13 14.32
C ALA A 85 15.83 3.86 15.01
N HIS A 86 15.05 2.90 14.50
CA HIS A 86 13.68 2.57 14.92
C HIS A 86 13.53 1.05 15.11
N PRO A 87 14.29 0.42 16.03
CA PRO A 87 14.40 -1.04 16.13
C PRO A 87 13.07 -1.75 16.43
N GLU A 88 12.15 -1.11 17.16
CA GLU A 88 10.82 -1.67 17.42
C GLU A 88 9.95 -1.69 16.16
N ILE A 89 10.08 -0.67 15.29
CA ILE A 89 9.39 -0.62 13.99
C ILE A 89 10.00 -1.65 13.06
N GLU A 90 11.33 -1.76 13.02
CA GLU A 90 12.03 -2.77 12.21
C GLU A 90 11.57 -4.18 12.57
N GLN A 91 11.49 -4.51 13.87
CA GLN A 91 10.99 -5.82 14.30
C GLN A 91 9.53 -6.07 13.87
N GLN A 92 8.66 -5.07 13.99
CA GLN A 92 7.27 -5.20 13.54
C GLN A 92 7.17 -5.39 12.03
N LEU A 93 8.01 -4.72 11.25
CA LEU A 93 8.09 -4.90 9.79
C LEU A 93 8.60 -6.30 9.42
N HIS A 94 9.57 -6.85 10.16
CA HIS A 94 10.04 -8.23 9.97
C HIS A 94 8.90 -9.23 10.22
N ASP A 95 8.16 -9.04 11.31
CA ASP A 95 7.04 -9.92 11.67
C ASP A 95 5.89 -9.82 10.67
N PHE A 96 5.57 -8.59 10.22
CA PHE A 96 4.62 -8.34 9.15
C PHE A 96 5.03 -9.00 7.83
N TRP A 97 6.28 -8.82 7.38
CA TRP A 97 6.76 -9.43 6.14
C TRP A 97 6.72 -10.97 6.23
N LYS A 98 7.12 -11.56 7.36
CA LYS A 98 7.07 -13.02 7.58
C LYS A 98 5.64 -13.56 7.56
N ALA A 99 4.68 -12.80 8.08
CA ALA A 99 3.27 -13.18 8.07
C ALA A 99 2.60 -12.98 6.70
N ASN A 100 3.16 -12.15 5.82
CA ASN A 100 2.60 -11.81 4.52
C ASN A 100 3.67 -11.93 3.41
N PRO A 101 4.28 -13.11 3.20
CA PRO A 101 5.43 -13.28 2.30
C PRO A 101 5.10 -12.89 0.84
N PRO A 102 6.11 -12.52 0.03
CA PRO A 102 5.89 -12.24 -1.39
C PRO A 102 5.34 -13.47 -2.12
N SER A 103 4.26 -13.28 -2.88
CA SER A 103 3.63 -14.33 -3.68
C SER A 103 3.33 -13.80 -5.08
N PRO A 104 3.74 -14.51 -6.16
CA PRO A 104 3.40 -14.12 -7.52
C PRO A 104 1.93 -14.38 -7.86
N GLU A 105 1.25 -15.24 -7.09
CA GLU A 105 -0.14 -15.61 -7.32
C GLU A 105 -1.06 -14.88 -6.33
N ALA A 106 -2.12 -14.27 -6.87
CA ALA A 106 -3.22 -13.74 -6.08
C ALA A 106 -3.98 -14.93 -5.50
N SER A 107 -3.97 -15.05 -4.18
CA SER A 107 -4.69 -16.09 -3.47
C SER A 107 -5.54 -15.48 -2.39
N ASP A 108 -6.80 -15.90 -2.30
CA ASP A 108 -7.67 -15.55 -1.19
C ASP A 108 -7.30 -16.30 0.10
N SER A 109 -6.50 -17.37 0.01
CA SER A 109 -6.12 -18.19 1.16
C SER A 109 -4.75 -17.85 1.76
N THR A 110 -3.87 -17.20 1.00
CA THR A 110 -2.52 -16.85 1.46
C THR A 110 -2.28 -15.36 1.31
N PRO A 111 -2.05 -14.63 2.41
CA PRO A 111 -1.76 -13.20 2.34
C PRO A 111 -0.39 -12.94 1.71
N SER A 112 -0.29 -11.86 0.95
CA SER A 112 0.99 -11.30 0.51
C SER A 112 0.96 -9.80 0.65
N HIS A 113 2.06 -9.22 1.14
CA HIS A 113 2.19 -7.77 1.22
C HIS A 113 2.10 -7.11 -0.16
N HIS A 114 2.50 -7.81 -1.24
CA HIS A 114 2.40 -7.31 -2.62
C HIS A 114 0.98 -6.94 -3.05
N TRP A 115 -0.01 -7.75 -2.67
CA TRP A 115 -1.40 -7.52 -3.05
C TRP A 115 -1.99 -6.29 -2.35
N MET A 116 -1.43 -5.87 -1.20
CA MET A 116 -1.94 -4.73 -0.43
C MET A 116 -1.72 -3.37 -1.11
N HIS A 117 -0.90 -3.31 -2.18
CA HIS A 117 -0.55 -2.08 -2.88
C HIS A 117 -1.53 -1.68 -4.00
N TYR A 118 -2.31 -2.62 -4.52
CA TYR A 118 -3.16 -2.39 -5.69
C TYR A 118 -4.39 -3.30 -5.67
N THR A 119 -5.26 -3.12 -6.66
CA THR A 119 -6.34 -4.05 -6.97
C THR A 119 -6.42 -4.19 -8.49
N ASP A 120 -6.61 -5.41 -8.97
CA ASP A 120 -6.75 -5.67 -10.40
C ASP A 120 -8.23 -5.60 -10.77
N VAL A 121 -8.57 -4.69 -11.68
CA VAL A 121 -9.95 -4.51 -12.16
C VAL A 121 -10.07 -4.91 -13.63
N PRO A 122 -11.09 -5.72 -14.02
CA PRO A 122 -11.35 -6.03 -15.41
C PRO A 122 -11.54 -4.77 -16.26
N VAL A 123 -10.90 -4.70 -17.43
CA VAL A 123 -10.88 -3.50 -18.29
C VAL A 123 -11.97 -3.55 -19.39
N LEU A 124 -12.49 -4.74 -19.70
CA LEU A 124 -13.38 -4.94 -20.85
C LEU A 124 -14.85 -4.58 -20.55
N ASP A 125 -15.30 -4.75 -19.31
CA ASP A 125 -16.63 -4.40 -18.87
C ASP A 125 -16.54 -3.32 -17.79
N ALA A 126 -17.36 -2.27 -17.90
CA ALA A 126 -17.47 -1.24 -16.87
C ALA A 126 -18.13 -1.85 -15.61
N GLU A 127 -17.32 -2.48 -14.77
CA GLU A 127 -17.77 -3.04 -13.50
C GLU A 127 -17.44 -2.10 -12.34
N LYS A 128 -18.40 -1.94 -11.42
CA LYS A 128 -18.09 -1.43 -10.08
C LYS A 128 -17.22 -2.45 -9.36
N TYR A 129 -16.32 -1.98 -8.51
CA TYR A 129 -15.63 -2.85 -7.57
C TYR A 129 -16.65 -3.66 -6.76
N GLY A 130 -16.36 -4.94 -6.53
CA GLY A 130 -17.17 -5.84 -5.73
C GLY A 130 -16.39 -7.11 -5.44
N ASP A 131 -16.43 -7.55 -4.20
CA ASP A 131 -15.59 -8.59 -3.61
C ASP A 131 -15.69 -9.94 -4.36
N GLY A 132 -14.59 -10.71 -4.37
CA GLY A 132 -14.62 -12.14 -4.74
C GLY A 132 -14.64 -12.46 -6.24
N LYS A 133 -14.19 -11.54 -7.10
CA LYS A 133 -13.97 -11.78 -8.54
C LYS A 133 -12.49 -11.64 -8.90
N THR A 134 -12.09 -12.16 -10.06
CA THR A 134 -10.71 -12.07 -10.61
C THR A 134 -10.14 -10.66 -10.43
N GLY A 135 -9.04 -10.58 -9.66
CA GLY A 135 -8.30 -9.35 -9.37
C GLY A 135 -8.70 -8.59 -8.09
N ARG A 136 -9.74 -9.03 -7.38
CA ARG A 136 -10.32 -8.37 -6.19
C ARG A 136 -10.20 -9.24 -4.94
N GLY A 137 -8.99 -9.72 -4.68
CA GLY A 137 -8.71 -10.66 -3.59
C GLY A 137 -8.91 -10.01 -2.21
N ASN A 138 -9.10 -10.84 -1.18
CA ASN A 138 -9.37 -10.42 0.21
C ASN A 138 -8.24 -9.61 0.91
N TRP A 139 -7.18 -9.31 0.18
CA TRP A 139 -5.93 -8.71 0.66
C TRP A 139 -5.53 -7.49 -0.16
N ASP A 140 -6.34 -7.08 -1.13
CA ASP A 140 -6.03 -5.96 -2.01
C ASP A 140 -6.04 -4.61 -1.25
N VAL A 141 -5.66 -3.53 -1.93
CA VAL A 141 -5.64 -2.18 -1.32
C VAL A 141 -7.01 -1.78 -0.76
N VAL A 142 -8.10 -2.20 -1.40
CA VAL A 142 -9.48 -1.87 -0.99
C VAL A 142 -9.85 -2.55 0.32
N HIS A 143 -9.35 -3.76 0.57
CA HIS A 143 -9.53 -4.48 1.84
C HIS A 143 -8.49 -4.10 2.90
N THR A 144 -7.29 -3.69 2.49
CA THR A 144 -6.21 -3.31 3.40
C THR A 144 -6.54 -2.05 4.17
N ILE A 145 -7.11 -1.04 3.51
CA ILE A 145 -7.51 0.23 4.15
C ILE A 145 -8.50 0.01 5.32
N PRO A 146 -9.67 -0.63 5.14
CA PRO A 146 -10.60 -0.84 6.25
C PRO A 146 -10.03 -1.78 7.32
N TYR A 147 -9.16 -2.73 6.97
CA TYR A 147 -8.47 -3.56 7.95
C TYR A 147 -7.56 -2.73 8.86
N CYS A 148 -6.74 -1.84 8.27
CA CYS A 148 -5.88 -0.92 9.02
C CYS A 148 -6.70 0.00 9.93
N ILE A 149 -7.83 0.52 9.42
CA ILE A 149 -8.76 1.33 10.21
C ILE A 149 -9.33 0.53 11.39
N GLY A 150 -9.72 -0.73 11.18
CA GLY A 150 -10.22 -1.62 12.24
C GLY A 150 -9.17 -1.86 13.34
N VAL A 151 -7.90 -2.09 12.98
CA VAL A 151 -6.80 -2.21 13.94
C VAL A 151 -6.61 -0.90 14.72
N LEU A 152 -6.60 0.25 14.04
CA LEU A 152 -6.46 1.57 14.67
C LEU A 152 -7.60 1.91 15.64
N ARG A 153 -8.81 1.43 15.34
CA ARG A 153 -10.00 1.59 16.22
C ARG A 153 -10.06 0.57 17.35
N GLY A 154 -9.21 -0.46 17.33
CA GLY A 154 -9.25 -1.56 18.29
C GLY A 154 -10.39 -2.57 18.03
N GLU A 155 -11.00 -2.51 16.85
CA GLU A 155 -12.00 -3.48 16.39
C GLU A 155 -11.33 -4.80 15.97
N ILE A 156 -10.10 -4.72 15.48
CA ILE A 156 -9.23 -5.86 15.16
C ILE A 156 -8.05 -5.85 16.13
N ALA A 157 -7.76 -7.00 16.76
CA ALA A 157 -6.64 -7.14 17.69
C ALA A 157 -5.28 -6.96 17.00
N GLU A 158 -4.29 -6.40 17.70
CA GLU A 158 -2.95 -6.15 17.14
C GLU A 158 -2.16 -7.45 16.93
N ASP A 159 -2.43 -8.51 17.71
CA ASP A 159 -1.92 -9.86 17.46
C ASP A 159 -2.81 -10.63 16.47
N ASN A 160 -3.10 -10.00 15.33
CA ASN A 160 -3.83 -10.65 14.25
C ASN A 160 -2.89 -11.52 13.40
N PRO A 161 -3.42 -12.50 12.64
CA PRO A 161 -2.61 -13.38 11.81
C PRO A 161 -1.74 -12.65 10.76
N ARG A 162 -2.13 -11.43 10.36
CA ARG A 162 -1.37 -10.60 9.39
C ARG A 162 -0.23 -9.82 10.06
N LYS A 163 -0.10 -9.85 11.39
CA LYS A 163 0.87 -9.05 12.17
C LYS A 163 0.82 -7.55 11.84
N ILE A 164 -0.38 -7.05 11.52
CA ILE A 164 -0.63 -5.62 11.36
C ILE A 164 -0.94 -5.05 12.75
N THR A 165 0.08 -4.50 13.39
CA THR A 165 -0.06 -3.69 14.63
C THR A 165 -0.62 -2.30 14.30
N LYS A 166 -0.87 -1.45 15.31
CA LYS A 166 -1.22 -0.04 15.04
C LYS A 166 -0.14 0.72 14.29
N THR A 167 1.14 0.50 14.60
CA THR A 167 2.27 1.11 13.87
C THR A 167 2.26 0.69 12.41
N ILE A 168 2.15 -0.61 12.13
CA ILE A 168 2.08 -1.12 10.76
C ILE A 168 0.83 -0.62 10.05
N ALA A 169 -0.31 -0.52 10.75
CA ALA A 169 -1.54 0.03 10.19
C ALA A 169 -1.39 1.50 9.76
N VAL A 170 -0.70 2.35 10.54
CA VAL A 170 -0.40 3.73 10.12
C VAL A 170 0.50 3.75 8.89
N ILE A 171 1.55 2.94 8.87
CA ILE A 171 2.50 2.84 7.74
C ILE A 171 1.76 2.43 6.45
N LEU A 172 0.97 1.36 6.51
CA LEU A 172 0.20 0.87 5.37
C LEU A 172 -0.84 1.89 4.91
N LEU A 173 -1.54 2.56 5.84
CA LEU A 173 -2.54 3.56 5.47
C LEU A 173 -1.90 4.81 4.84
N ALA A 174 -0.74 5.24 5.35
CA ALA A 174 0.03 6.34 4.75
C ALA A 174 0.46 6.02 3.32
N HIS A 175 0.83 4.77 3.05
CA HIS A 175 1.18 4.29 1.72
C HIS A 175 -0.06 4.19 0.80
N CYS A 176 -1.11 3.47 1.22
CA CYS A 176 -2.26 3.14 0.39
C CYS A 176 -3.11 4.34 -0.04
N VAL A 177 -3.08 5.43 0.72
CA VAL A 177 -3.80 6.68 0.41
C VAL A 177 -2.92 7.67 -0.36
N GLY A 178 -1.60 7.48 -0.31
CA GLY A 178 -0.61 8.25 -1.06
C GLY A 178 -0.50 7.82 -2.50
#